data_AF-A0A655ERM2-F1
#
_entry.id   AF-A0A655ERM2-F1
#
_cell.length_a   1.000
_cell.length_b   1.000
_cell.length_c   1.000
_cell.angle_alpha   90.00
_cell.angle_beta   90.00
_cell.angle_gamma   90.00
#
_symmetry.space_group_name_H-M   'P 1'
#
loop_
_entity.id
_entity.type
_entity.pdbx_description
1 polymer ?
#
loop_
_entity_poly.entity_id
_entity_poly.type
_entity_poly.pdbx_seq_one_letter_code
_entity_poly.pdbx_strand_id
1 'polypeptide(L)'
;MTAVCGFAELAALVDAGRMFRDVEGIAALELIDGRAAALTREHLGVRPPVEADWLLLVELAADHDQTDRLADLLGGARMCGEPAVGVDAAAQQRLWRTRESLAEVLGVYGPPLKFDVSLPLSAISGFARDAVALVHRHVPDSPEALPLLFGHIGEGNLHLNVLRCPPDREPALYAKMMGLIAECGGNVSSEHGVGSRKRAYLGMSRQANDVAAMRRVKAALDPTGYLNAAVLFD
;
A
#
# COMPACT_ATOMS: atom_id res chain seq x y z
N MET A 1 4.53 -19.13 -9.53
CA MET A 1 3.12 -19.51 -9.26
C MET A 1 2.47 -18.37 -8.52
N THR A 2 1.20 -18.07 -8.81
CA THR A 2 0.48 -16.97 -8.17
C THR A 2 -0.87 -17.45 -7.67
N ALA A 3 -1.28 -17.00 -6.49
CA ALA A 3 -2.64 -17.17 -5.99
C ALA A 3 -3.25 -15.82 -5.62
N VAL A 4 -4.56 -15.68 -5.79
CA VAL A 4 -5.35 -14.57 -5.23
C VAL A 4 -6.39 -15.16 -4.29
N CYS A 5 -6.34 -14.70 -3.04
CA CYS A 5 -7.12 -15.25 -1.94
C CYS A 5 -8.07 -14.17 -1.39
N GLY A 6 -9.32 -14.54 -1.10
CA GLY A 6 -10.30 -13.64 -0.50
C GLY A 6 -10.26 -13.65 1.02
N PHE A 7 -10.50 -12.50 1.65
CA PHE A 7 -10.65 -12.33 3.09
C PHE A 7 -11.83 -11.39 3.40
N ALA A 8 -12.65 -11.76 4.40
CA ALA A 8 -13.73 -10.90 4.90
C ALA A 8 -13.20 -9.81 5.85
N GLU A 9 -12.12 -10.08 6.57
CA GLU A 9 -11.54 -9.17 7.56
C GLU A 9 -10.09 -8.84 7.20
N LEU A 10 -9.74 -7.54 7.24
CA LEU A 10 -8.37 -7.08 7.02
C LEU A 10 -7.39 -7.73 8.00
N ALA A 11 -7.78 -7.93 9.26
CA ALA A 11 -6.93 -8.56 10.26
C ALA A 11 -6.50 -9.98 9.84
N ALA A 12 -7.42 -10.77 9.29
CA ALA A 12 -7.12 -12.11 8.79
C ALA A 12 -6.14 -12.09 7.60
N LEU A 13 -6.26 -11.10 6.71
CA LEU A 13 -5.31 -10.90 5.62
C LEU A 13 -3.92 -10.52 6.15
N VAL A 14 -3.86 -9.59 7.10
CA VAL A 14 -2.60 -9.15 7.73
C VAL A 14 -1.90 -10.32 8.44
N ASP A 15 -2.66 -11.16 9.14
CA ASP A 15 -2.14 -12.38 9.77
C ASP A 15 -1.57 -13.36 8.74
N ALA A 16 -2.27 -13.57 7.62
CA ALA A 16 -1.75 -14.39 6.52
C ALA A 16 -0.47 -13.79 5.92
N GLY A 17 -0.44 -12.47 5.65
CA GLY A 17 0.76 -11.78 5.18
C GLY A 17 1.94 -11.93 6.16
N ARG A 18 1.69 -11.87 7.47
CA ARG A 18 2.70 -12.11 8.51
C ARG A 18 3.18 -13.55 8.53
N MET A 19 2.30 -14.53 8.33
CA MET A 19 2.70 -15.94 8.28
C MET A 19 3.53 -16.23 7.03
N PHE A 20 3.20 -15.60 5.90
CA PHE A 20 3.80 -15.94 4.61
C PHE A 20 5.12 -15.20 4.36
N ARG A 21 5.33 -14.00 4.92
CA ARG A 21 6.52 -13.18 4.63
C ARG A 21 7.87 -13.85 4.90
N ASP A 22 7.91 -14.83 5.81
CA ASP A 22 9.13 -15.54 6.21
C ASP A 22 9.27 -16.90 5.50
N VAL A 23 8.33 -17.24 4.61
CA VAL A 23 8.35 -18.49 3.86
C VAL A 23 9.29 -18.37 2.68
N GLU A 24 10.23 -19.31 2.57
CA GLU A 24 11.19 -19.35 1.46
C GLU A 24 10.48 -19.38 0.09
N GLY A 25 11.02 -18.64 -0.88
CA GLY A 25 10.47 -18.57 -2.23
C GLY A 25 9.29 -17.61 -2.40
N ILE A 26 8.77 -16.99 -1.33
CA ILE A 26 7.79 -15.91 -1.47
C ILE A 26 8.45 -14.72 -2.18
N ALA A 27 7.90 -14.37 -3.33
CA ALA A 27 8.37 -13.27 -4.17
C ALA A 27 7.50 -12.01 -4.00
N ALA A 28 6.20 -12.18 -3.74
CA ALA A 28 5.29 -11.06 -3.51
C ALA A 28 4.15 -11.43 -2.55
N LEU A 29 3.73 -10.45 -1.77
CA LEU A 29 2.53 -10.46 -0.92
C LEU A 29 1.85 -9.10 -1.05
N GLU A 30 0.78 -9.05 -1.84
CA GLU A 30 0.06 -7.80 -2.13
C GLU A 30 -1.31 -7.79 -1.47
N LEU A 31 -1.55 -6.79 -0.63
CA LEU A 31 -2.87 -6.44 -0.13
C LEU A 31 -3.60 -5.61 -1.17
N ILE A 32 -4.86 -5.94 -1.43
CA ILE A 32 -5.75 -5.21 -2.32
C ILE A 32 -7.09 -5.00 -1.59
N ASP A 33 -7.54 -3.75 -1.55
CA ASP A 33 -8.90 -3.40 -1.12
C ASP A 33 -9.92 -3.92 -2.13
N GLY A 34 -10.89 -4.73 -1.68
CA GLY A 34 -11.94 -5.28 -2.54
C GLY A 34 -12.77 -4.19 -3.22
N ARG A 35 -12.91 -3.02 -2.59
CA ARG A 35 -13.57 -1.86 -3.21
C ARG A 35 -12.77 -1.34 -4.39
N ALA A 36 -11.44 -1.31 -4.30
CA ALA A 36 -10.58 -0.90 -5.42
C ALA A 36 -10.64 -1.90 -6.59
N ALA A 37 -10.67 -3.20 -6.29
CA ALA A 37 -10.87 -4.25 -7.30
C ALA A 37 -12.26 -4.19 -7.97
N ALA A 38 -13.30 -3.78 -7.24
CA ALA A 38 -14.61 -3.53 -7.83
C ALA A 38 -14.56 -2.37 -8.84
N LEU A 39 -13.77 -1.32 -8.58
CA LEU A 39 -13.56 -0.22 -9.52
C LEU A 39 -12.82 -0.70 -10.79
N THR A 40 -11.80 -1.55 -10.67
CA THR A 40 -11.10 -2.08 -11.87
C THR A 40 -12.04 -2.88 -12.76
N ARG A 41 -12.99 -3.62 -12.17
CA ARG A 41 -14.03 -4.31 -12.91
C ARG A 41 -14.94 -3.34 -13.66
N GLU A 42 -15.40 -2.29 -12.99
CA GLU A 42 -16.32 -1.30 -13.54
C GLU A 42 -15.71 -0.52 -14.71
N HIS A 43 -14.49 -0.01 -14.53
CA HIS A 43 -13.90 0.93 -15.48
C HIS A 43 -12.95 0.29 -16.50
N LEU A 44 -12.29 -0.82 -16.14
CA LEU A 44 -11.25 -1.45 -16.97
C LEU A 44 -11.65 -2.85 -17.45
N GLY A 45 -12.81 -3.37 -17.04
CA GLY A 45 -13.25 -4.73 -17.35
C GLY A 45 -12.42 -5.83 -16.68
N VAL A 46 -11.53 -5.47 -15.75
CA VAL A 46 -10.67 -6.41 -15.02
C VAL A 46 -11.44 -6.92 -13.80
N ARG A 47 -11.98 -8.13 -13.91
CA ARG A 47 -12.74 -8.78 -12.83
C ARG A 47 -11.76 -9.35 -11.78
N PRO A 48 -12.00 -9.12 -10.47
CA PRO A 48 -11.26 -9.85 -9.46
C PRO A 48 -11.58 -11.35 -9.60
N PRO A 49 -10.59 -12.23 -9.39
CA PRO A 49 -10.79 -13.67 -9.53
C PRO A 49 -11.56 -14.29 -8.34
N VAL A 50 -11.63 -13.56 -7.22
CA VAL A 50 -12.39 -13.89 -6.01
C VAL A 50 -13.13 -12.64 -5.55
N GLU A 51 -14.39 -12.77 -5.13
CA GLU A 51 -15.19 -11.68 -4.58
C GLU A 51 -15.05 -11.66 -3.05
N ALA A 52 -14.40 -10.64 -2.50
CA ALA A 52 -14.17 -10.48 -1.06
C ALA A 52 -13.90 -9.00 -0.71
N ASP A 53 -14.03 -8.66 0.58
CA ASP A 53 -13.73 -7.30 1.07
C ASP A 53 -12.24 -6.96 0.99
N TRP A 54 -11.38 -7.98 1.09
CA TRP A 54 -9.93 -7.87 0.98
C TRP A 54 -9.38 -9.02 0.15
N LEU A 55 -8.39 -8.74 -0.68
CA LEU A 55 -7.72 -9.75 -1.50
C LEU A 55 -6.22 -9.75 -1.19
N LEU A 56 -5.65 -10.94 -1.04
CA LEU A 56 -4.20 -11.15 -0.96
C LEU A 56 -3.72 -11.82 -2.24
N LEU A 57 -2.83 -11.16 -2.99
CA LEU A 57 -2.06 -11.82 -4.03
C LEU A 57 -0.78 -12.38 -3.40
N VAL A 58 -0.55 -13.67 -3.59
CA VAL A 58 0.64 -14.39 -3.14
C VAL A 58 1.38 -14.89 -4.37
N GLU A 59 2.65 -14.51 -4.52
CA GLU A 59 3.52 -15.06 -5.54
C GLU A 59 4.63 -15.89 -4.89
N LEU A 60 4.73 -17.15 -5.34
CA LEU A 60 5.82 -18.05 -5.00
C LEU A 60 6.70 -18.23 -6.25
N ALA A 61 7.94 -17.78 -6.17
CA ALA A 61 8.96 -18.05 -7.18
C ALA A 61 9.49 -19.47 -6.98
N ALA A 62 9.35 -20.30 -8.01
CA ALA A 62 9.86 -21.65 -8.04
C ALA A 62 10.26 -22.03 -9.47
N ASP A 63 11.31 -22.83 -9.59
CA ASP A 63 11.80 -23.43 -10.84
C ASP A 63 11.05 -24.72 -11.22
N HIS A 64 10.23 -25.25 -10.30
CA HIS A 64 9.34 -26.39 -10.50
C HIS A 64 7.95 -26.15 -9.89
N ASP A 65 7.02 -27.07 -10.13
CA ASP A 65 5.68 -27.02 -9.56
C ASP A 65 5.74 -27.07 -8.01
N GLN A 66 5.02 -26.16 -7.36
CA GLN A 66 4.91 -26.01 -5.91
C GLN A 66 3.45 -25.87 -5.48
N THR A 67 2.51 -26.44 -6.26
CA THR A 67 1.07 -26.39 -5.99
C THR A 67 0.72 -26.88 -4.59
N ASP A 68 1.24 -28.04 -4.18
CA ASP A 68 0.96 -28.61 -2.85
C ASP A 68 1.47 -27.71 -1.73
N ARG A 69 2.68 -27.15 -1.88
CA ARG A 69 3.25 -26.22 -0.90
C ARG A 69 2.41 -24.95 -0.78
N LEU A 70 1.96 -24.39 -1.90
CA LEU A 70 1.08 -23.23 -1.90
C LEU A 70 -0.27 -23.58 -1.26
N ALA A 71 -0.84 -24.75 -1.56
CA ALA A 71 -2.09 -25.21 -0.95
C ALA A 71 -1.96 -25.39 0.57
N ASP A 72 -0.88 -26.00 1.06
CA ASP A 72 -0.59 -26.16 2.49
C ASP A 72 -0.43 -24.81 3.20
N LEU A 73 0.30 -23.88 2.57
CA LEU A 73 0.49 -22.52 3.07
C LEU A 73 -0.85 -21.79 3.19
N LEU A 74 -1.68 -21.86 2.15
CA LEU A 74 -3.01 -21.24 2.14
C LEU A 74 -3.99 -21.93 3.10
N GLY A 75 -3.85 -23.23 3.35
CA GLY A 75 -4.68 -23.98 4.30
C GLY A 75 -4.60 -23.48 5.74
N GLY A 76 -3.52 -22.79 6.11
CA GLY A 76 -3.37 -22.14 7.43
C GLY A 76 -4.04 -20.78 7.55
N ALA A 77 -4.51 -20.18 6.46
CA ALA A 77 -5.08 -18.84 6.45
C ALA A 77 -6.62 -18.85 6.57
N ARG A 78 -7.15 -17.84 7.27
CA ARG A 78 -8.61 -17.65 7.45
C ARG A 78 -9.23 -16.96 6.22
N MET A 79 -9.13 -17.61 5.06
CA MET A 79 -9.66 -17.12 3.79
C MET A 79 -11.19 -17.27 3.72
N CYS A 80 -11.82 -16.51 2.82
CA CYS A 80 -13.19 -16.75 2.38
C CYS A 80 -13.22 -17.17 0.90
N GLY A 81 -14.06 -18.16 0.59
CA GLY A 81 -14.14 -18.74 -0.75
C GLY A 81 -12.91 -19.57 -1.13
N GLU A 82 -12.90 -20.04 -2.38
CA GLU A 82 -11.75 -20.76 -2.95
C GLU A 82 -10.73 -19.76 -3.53
N PRO A 83 -9.42 -19.96 -3.31
CA PRO A 83 -8.40 -19.12 -3.92
C PRO A 83 -8.31 -19.41 -5.42
N ALA A 84 -8.03 -18.37 -6.20
CA ALA A 84 -7.71 -18.52 -7.61
C ALA A 84 -6.21 -18.73 -7.79
N VAL A 85 -5.81 -19.85 -8.40
CA VAL A 85 -4.40 -20.25 -8.56
C VAL A 85 -4.01 -20.26 -10.03
N GLY A 86 -2.85 -19.66 -10.34
CA GLY A 86 -2.23 -19.63 -11.65
C GLY A 86 -0.84 -20.24 -11.63
N VAL A 87 -0.66 -21.32 -12.39
CA VAL A 87 0.61 -22.06 -12.48
C VAL A 87 1.40 -21.71 -13.74
N ASP A 88 0.73 -21.47 -14.86
CA ASP A 88 1.36 -21.02 -16.10
C ASP A 88 1.51 -19.49 -16.17
N ALA A 89 2.40 -19.01 -17.04
CA ALA A 89 2.70 -17.59 -17.16
C ALA A 89 1.46 -16.73 -17.50
N ALA A 90 0.55 -17.24 -18.34
CA ALA A 90 -0.64 -16.50 -18.73
C ALA A 90 -1.64 -16.41 -17.57
N ALA A 91 -1.78 -17.46 -16.76
CA ALA A 91 -2.59 -17.46 -15.54
C ALA A 91 -2.02 -16.52 -14.48
N GLN A 92 -0.71 -16.56 -14.26
CA GLN A 92 -0.01 -15.65 -13.33
C GLN A 92 -0.23 -14.18 -13.74
N GLN A 93 -0.04 -13.85 -15.03
CA GLN A 93 -0.31 -12.50 -15.56
C GLN A 93 -1.77 -12.07 -15.38
N ARG A 94 -2.74 -12.97 -15.58
CA ARG A 94 -4.17 -12.64 -15.36
C ARG A 94 -4.45 -12.30 -13.89
N LEU A 95 -3.84 -13.01 -12.95
CA LEU A 95 -3.98 -12.74 -11.51
C LEU A 95 -3.29 -11.42 -11.11
N TRP A 96 -2.06 -11.20 -11.60
CA TRP A 96 -1.32 -9.96 -11.37
C TRP A 96 -2.03 -8.71 -11.89
N ARG A 97 -2.76 -8.83 -13.00
CA ARG A 97 -3.56 -7.71 -13.54
C ARG A 97 -4.55 -7.14 -12.51
N THR A 98 -5.06 -7.94 -11.57
CA THR A 98 -5.92 -7.43 -10.47
C THR A 98 -5.21 -6.38 -9.61
N ARG A 99 -3.90 -6.55 -9.37
CA ARG A 99 -3.07 -5.62 -8.59
C ARG A 99 -2.53 -4.46 -9.42
N GLU A 100 -2.09 -4.73 -10.65
CA GLU A 100 -1.44 -3.75 -11.52
C GLU A 100 -2.42 -2.68 -12.02
N SER A 101 -3.67 -3.07 -12.29
CA SER A 101 -4.71 -2.16 -12.77
C SER A 101 -5.19 -1.15 -11.71
N LEU A 102 -4.78 -1.27 -10.45
CA LEU A 102 -5.16 -0.32 -9.40
C LEU A 102 -4.65 1.10 -9.72
N ALA A 103 -3.38 1.25 -10.11
CA ALA A 103 -2.82 2.58 -10.37
C ALA A 103 -3.57 3.30 -11.50
N GLU A 104 -3.98 2.55 -12.53
CA GLU A 104 -4.76 3.05 -13.66
C GLU A 104 -6.18 3.45 -13.23
N VAL A 105 -6.92 2.56 -12.55
CA VAL A 105 -8.31 2.84 -12.21
C VAL A 105 -8.47 4.00 -11.24
N LEU A 106 -7.54 4.14 -10.29
CA LEU A 106 -7.58 5.23 -9.33
C LEU A 106 -7.39 6.59 -10.01
N GLY A 107 -6.66 6.63 -11.12
CA GLY A 107 -6.46 7.84 -11.93
C GLY A 107 -7.71 8.32 -12.68
N VAL A 108 -8.70 7.46 -12.90
CA VAL A 108 -9.99 7.81 -13.54
C VAL A 108 -10.73 8.88 -12.74
N TYR A 109 -10.50 8.95 -11.42
CA TYR A 109 -11.15 9.91 -10.52
C TYR A 109 -10.35 11.20 -10.32
N GLY A 110 -9.37 11.47 -11.19
CA GLY A 110 -8.41 12.57 -11.03
C GLY A 110 -7.25 12.22 -10.10
N PRO A 111 -6.35 13.17 -9.79
CA PRO A 111 -5.21 12.93 -8.92
C PRO A 111 -5.67 12.59 -7.49
N PRO A 112 -5.38 11.40 -6.96
CA PRO A 112 -5.75 11.07 -5.59
C PRO A 112 -4.81 11.76 -4.60
N LEU A 113 -5.31 11.98 -3.38
CA LEU A 113 -4.44 12.34 -2.25
C LEU A 113 -3.68 11.08 -1.81
N LYS A 114 -2.40 11.01 -2.19
CA LYS A 114 -1.55 9.82 -2.01
C LYS A 114 -0.75 9.86 -0.72
N PHE A 115 -0.72 8.73 -0.03
CA PHE A 115 0.22 8.42 1.03
C PHE A 115 0.94 7.12 0.68
N ASP A 116 2.25 7.16 0.85
CA ASP A 116 3.16 6.03 0.63
C ASP A 116 3.97 5.90 1.90
N VAL A 117 3.75 4.81 2.64
CA VAL A 117 4.17 4.65 4.03
C VAL A 117 4.50 3.19 4.30
N SER A 118 5.38 2.94 5.27
CA SER A 118 5.44 1.63 5.91
C SER A 118 4.89 1.71 7.33
N LEU A 119 4.13 0.70 7.74
CA LEU A 119 3.56 0.53 9.07
C LEU A 119 3.97 -0.81 9.68
N PRO A 120 4.12 -0.91 11.01
CA PRO A 120 4.17 -2.21 11.68
C PRO A 120 2.92 -3.03 11.33
N LEU A 121 3.08 -4.32 11.00
CA LEU A 121 1.93 -5.15 10.57
C LEU A 121 0.79 -5.15 11.58
N SER A 122 1.12 -5.18 12.88
CA SER A 122 0.14 -5.13 13.97
C SER A 122 -0.69 -3.83 14.03
N ALA A 123 -0.22 -2.74 13.41
CA ALA A 123 -0.91 -1.46 13.40
C ALA A 123 -1.85 -1.29 12.19
N ILE A 124 -1.70 -2.10 11.14
CA ILE A 124 -2.36 -1.89 9.83
C ILE A 124 -3.88 -1.90 9.94
N SER A 125 -4.47 -2.87 10.65
CA SER A 125 -5.93 -2.96 10.76
C SER A 125 -6.52 -1.79 11.54
N GLY A 126 -5.84 -1.33 12.61
CA GLY A 126 -6.23 -0.15 13.37
C GLY A 126 -6.11 1.12 12.53
N PHE A 127 -4.97 1.30 11.86
CA PHE A 127 -4.71 2.40 10.95
C PHE A 127 -5.78 2.50 9.85
N ALA A 128 -6.11 1.41 9.17
CA ALA A 128 -7.08 1.42 8.08
C ALA A 128 -8.46 1.92 8.55
N ARG A 129 -8.93 1.42 9.70
CA ARG A 129 -10.19 1.86 10.32
C ARG A 129 -10.13 3.35 10.68
N ASP A 130 -9.04 3.78 11.32
CA ASP A 130 -8.92 5.15 11.84
C ASP A 130 -8.70 6.15 10.70
N ALA A 131 -8.04 5.75 9.61
CA ALA A 131 -7.89 6.53 8.38
C ALA A 131 -9.24 6.75 7.68
N VAL A 132 -10.08 5.71 7.58
CA VAL A 132 -11.45 5.83 7.05
C VAL A 132 -12.26 6.82 7.90
N ALA A 133 -12.22 6.68 9.22
CA ALA A 133 -12.92 7.59 10.12
C ALA A 133 -12.38 9.02 10.04
N LEU A 134 -11.07 9.20 9.86
CA LEU A 134 -10.43 10.50 9.71
C LEU A 134 -10.89 11.20 8.44
N VAL A 135 -10.94 10.50 7.30
CA VAL A 135 -11.45 11.05 6.04
C VAL A 135 -12.91 11.49 6.21
N HIS A 136 -13.79 10.62 6.70
CA HIS A 136 -15.21 10.96 6.88
C HIS A 136 -15.45 12.16 7.80
N ARG A 137 -14.68 12.30 8.89
CA ARG A 137 -14.80 13.47 9.78
C ARG A 137 -14.29 14.76 9.15
N HIS A 138 -13.29 14.67 8.28
CA HIS A 138 -12.63 15.85 7.70
C HIS A 138 -13.35 16.38 6.47
N VAL A 139 -14.04 15.51 5.72
CA VAL A 139 -14.83 15.85 4.54
C VAL A 139 -16.28 15.31 4.65
N PRO A 140 -17.04 15.72 5.67
CA PRO A 140 -18.38 15.16 5.93
C PRO A 140 -19.38 15.44 4.80
N ASP A 141 -19.18 16.55 4.07
CA ASP A 141 -20.03 16.96 2.94
C ASP A 141 -19.62 16.31 1.61
N SER A 142 -18.62 15.41 1.62
CA SER A 142 -18.13 14.69 0.44
C SER A 142 -18.17 13.17 0.67
N PRO A 143 -19.36 12.56 0.66
CA PRO A 143 -19.53 11.12 0.94
C PRO A 143 -18.81 10.23 -0.09
N GLU A 144 -18.48 10.77 -1.25
CA GLU A 144 -17.72 10.11 -2.30
C GLU A 144 -16.21 10.06 -2.03
N ALA A 145 -15.69 10.78 -1.03
CA ALA A 145 -14.28 10.72 -0.65
C ALA A 145 -13.94 9.32 -0.13
N LEU A 146 -13.10 8.60 -0.88
CA LEU A 146 -12.93 7.16 -0.70
C LEU A 146 -11.47 6.82 -0.42
N PRO A 147 -11.10 6.51 0.84
CA PRO A 147 -9.79 5.98 1.17
C PRO A 147 -9.71 4.50 0.78
N LEU A 148 -8.72 4.17 -0.05
CA LEU A 148 -8.42 2.82 -0.54
C LEU A 148 -6.99 2.44 -0.17
N LEU A 149 -6.83 1.25 0.43
CA LEU A 149 -5.55 0.76 0.93
C LEU A 149 -5.08 -0.44 0.11
N PHE A 150 -3.85 -0.41 -0.39
CA PHE A 150 -3.24 -1.52 -1.11
C PHE A 150 -1.72 -1.46 -0.96
N GLY A 151 -1.00 -2.54 -1.23
CA GLY A 151 0.48 -2.52 -1.20
C GLY A 151 1.11 -3.82 -0.73
N HIS A 152 2.42 -3.76 -0.53
CA HIS A 152 3.29 -4.88 -0.17
C HIS A 152 3.14 -5.23 1.31
N ILE A 153 2.14 -6.06 1.64
CA ILE A 153 1.78 -6.36 3.03
C ILE A 153 2.87 -7.14 3.76
N GLY A 154 3.69 -7.92 3.05
CA GLY A 154 4.83 -8.62 3.65
C GLY A 154 5.81 -7.67 4.33
N GLU A 155 5.96 -6.45 3.80
CA GLU A 155 6.90 -5.43 4.29
C GLU A 155 6.23 -4.40 5.20
N GLY A 156 4.90 -4.41 5.27
CA GLY A 156 4.11 -3.34 5.87
C GLY A 156 4.11 -2.06 5.03
N ASN A 157 4.58 -2.13 3.79
CA ASN A 157 4.62 -1.03 2.84
C ASN A 157 3.24 -0.89 2.17
N LEU A 158 2.63 0.27 2.32
CA LEU A 158 1.25 0.52 1.99
C LEU A 158 1.10 1.84 1.23
N HIS A 159 0.22 1.79 0.24
CA HIS A 159 -0.32 2.95 -0.44
C HIS A 159 -1.75 3.18 0.03
N LEU A 160 -1.98 4.32 0.66
CA LEU A 160 -3.31 4.83 0.95
C LEU A 160 -3.62 5.95 -0.03
N ASN A 161 -4.60 5.75 -0.89
CA ASN A 161 -5.09 6.77 -1.81
C ASN A 161 -6.49 7.21 -1.38
N VAL A 162 -6.68 8.51 -1.15
CA VAL A 162 -8.01 9.09 -0.95
C VAL A 162 -8.48 9.66 -2.28
N LEU A 163 -9.47 9.00 -2.89
CA LEU A 163 -10.12 9.47 -4.10
C LEU A 163 -11.09 10.60 -3.79
N ARG A 164 -11.30 11.52 -4.74
CA ARG A 164 -12.33 12.56 -4.70
C ARG A 164 -12.29 13.42 -3.42
N CYS A 165 -11.09 13.65 -2.88
CA CYS A 165 -10.92 14.64 -1.80
C CYS A 165 -11.08 16.05 -2.39
N PRO A 166 -11.88 16.95 -1.80
CA PRO A 166 -11.92 18.35 -2.21
C PRO A 166 -10.54 19.01 -2.09
N PRO A 167 -10.05 19.71 -3.13
CA PRO A 167 -8.71 20.30 -3.13
C PRO A 167 -8.43 21.30 -2.00
N ASP A 168 -9.45 22.03 -1.55
CA ASP A 168 -9.35 22.97 -0.43
C ASP A 168 -9.16 22.27 0.94
N ARG A 169 -9.51 20.98 1.03
CA ARG A 169 -9.41 20.17 2.25
C ARG A 169 -8.17 19.29 2.28
N GLU A 170 -7.56 19.02 1.13
CA GLU A 170 -6.38 18.16 1.01
C GLU A 170 -5.22 18.54 1.93
N PRO A 171 -4.77 19.81 2.04
CA PRO A 171 -3.59 20.13 2.85
C PRO A 171 -3.78 19.80 4.33
N ALA A 172 -4.97 20.08 4.87
CA ALA A 172 -5.31 19.80 6.26
C ALA A 172 -5.53 18.30 6.51
N LEU A 173 -6.13 17.58 5.56
CA LEU A 173 -6.27 16.12 5.63
C LEU A 173 -4.89 15.45 5.58
N TYR A 174 -4.01 15.92 4.70
CA TYR A 174 -2.65 15.41 4.55
C TYR A 174 -1.88 15.51 5.86
N ALA A 175 -1.89 16.67 6.52
CA ALA A 175 -1.21 16.86 7.79
C ALA A 175 -1.77 15.93 8.89
N LYS A 176 -3.10 15.79 8.98
CA LYS A 176 -3.73 14.90 9.96
C LYS A 176 -3.41 13.43 9.69
N MET A 177 -3.42 13.02 8.42
CA MET A 177 -3.10 11.64 8.04
C MET A 177 -1.63 11.31 8.32
N MET A 178 -0.70 12.22 8.01
CA MET A 178 0.72 12.05 8.38
C MET A 178 0.91 11.94 9.90
N GLY A 179 0.12 12.69 10.68
CA GLY A 179 0.07 12.54 12.15
C GLY A 179 -0.39 11.15 12.58
N LEU A 180 -1.51 10.65 12.01
CA LEU A 180 -2.00 9.30 12.28
C LEU A 180 -0.98 8.22 11.89
N ILE A 181 -0.31 8.36 10.74
CA ILE A 181 0.76 7.46 10.32
C ILE A 181 1.88 7.43 11.37
N ALA A 182 2.31 8.59 11.87
CA ALA A 182 3.34 8.69 12.91
C ALA A 182 2.89 8.05 14.23
N GLU A 183 1.65 8.27 14.66
CA GLU A 183 1.06 7.66 15.86
C GLU A 183 1.02 6.12 15.77
N CYS A 184 0.81 5.58 14.56
CA CYS A 184 0.88 4.15 14.29
C CYS A 184 2.31 3.59 14.17
N GLY A 185 3.34 4.39 14.44
CA GLY A 185 4.75 3.98 14.32
C GLY A 185 5.24 3.87 12.87
N GLY A 186 4.58 4.58 11.95
CA GLY A 186 4.90 4.58 10.53
C GLY A 186 6.06 5.50 10.13
N ASN A 187 6.52 5.34 8.89
CA ASN A 187 7.56 6.18 8.31
C ASN A 187 6.99 7.27 7.38
N VAL A 188 7.85 8.22 7.00
CA VAL A 188 7.46 9.33 6.10
C VAL A 188 7.24 8.87 4.65
N SER A 189 7.97 7.86 4.22
CA SER A 189 7.96 7.35 2.85
C SER A 189 8.54 5.95 2.82
N SER A 190 7.90 5.05 2.07
CA SER A 190 8.42 3.71 1.83
C SER A 190 9.28 3.70 0.57
N GLU A 191 8.72 4.16 -0.55
CA GLU A 191 9.31 4.03 -1.89
C GLU A 191 9.46 5.38 -2.60
N HIS A 192 8.48 6.28 -2.46
CA HIS A 192 8.39 7.48 -3.30
C HIS A 192 9.36 8.61 -2.88
N GLY A 193 10.16 8.38 -1.84
CA GLY A 193 11.06 9.38 -1.28
C GLY A 193 10.34 10.53 -0.58
N VAL A 194 11.09 11.52 -0.12
CA VAL A 194 10.57 12.62 0.72
C VAL A 194 10.13 13.80 -0.14
N GLY A 195 11.02 14.28 -1.01
CA GLY A 195 10.77 15.46 -1.83
C GLY A 195 10.41 16.72 -1.02
N SER A 196 9.95 17.76 -1.70
CA SER A 196 9.49 18.99 -1.04
C SER A 196 8.20 18.77 -0.23
N ARG A 197 7.32 17.88 -0.71
CA ARG A 197 6.01 17.61 -0.08
C ARG A 197 6.14 17.00 1.31
N LYS A 198 7.05 16.04 1.51
CA LYS A 198 7.19 15.32 2.78
C LYS A 198 8.33 15.82 3.66
N ARG A 199 9.10 16.84 3.26
CA ARG A 199 10.29 17.30 4.02
C ARG A 199 10.00 17.67 5.47
N ALA A 200 8.83 18.25 5.73
CA ALA A 200 8.40 18.62 7.08
C ALA A 200 8.21 17.40 8.01
N TYR A 201 8.08 16.20 7.44
CA TYR A 201 7.86 14.94 8.15
C TYR A 201 9.11 14.04 8.19
N LEU A 202 10.27 14.54 7.74
CA LEU A 202 11.52 13.77 7.71
C LEU A 202 11.90 13.20 9.10
N GLY A 203 11.50 13.90 10.17
CA GLY A 203 11.68 13.48 11.56
C GLY A 203 11.00 12.16 11.94
N MET A 204 10.04 11.67 11.14
CA MET A 204 9.43 10.34 11.34
C MET A 204 10.42 9.20 11.08
N SER A 205 11.45 9.43 10.27
CA SER A 205 12.39 8.38 9.84
C SER A 205 13.85 8.70 10.12
N ARG A 206 14.17 9.95 10.47
CA ARG A 206 15.54 10.43 10.61
C ARG A 206 15.67 11.32 11.84
N GLN A 207 16.72 11.05 12.61
CA GLN A 207 17.11 11.86 13.75
C GLN A 207 17.90 13.09 13.30
N ALA A 208 18.06 14.06 14.20
CA ALA A 208 18.81 15.28 13.92
C ALA A 208 20.25 14.99 13.44
N ASN A 209 20.90 13.97 13.99
CA ASN A 209 22.24 13.56 13.58
C ASN A 209 22.27 12.97 12.16
N ASP A 210 21.26 12.20 11.77
CA ASP A 210 21.13 11.67 10.40
C ASP A 210 21.01 12.82 9.40
N VAL A 211 20.12 13.78 9.71
CA VAL A 211 19.91 14.97 8.87
C VAL A 211 21.18 15.83 8.77
N ALA A 212 21.93 15.98 9.86
CA ALA A 212 23.20 16.69 9.85
C ALA A 212 24.24 16.00 8.95
N ALA A 213 24.31 14.65 8.98
CA ALA A 213 25.18 13.89 8.09
C ALA A 213 24.78 14.06 6.62
N MET A 214 23.48 13.99 6.30
CA MET A 214 22.98 14.20 4.94
C MET A 214 23.34 15.59 4.39
N ARG A 215 23.22 16.64 5.23
CA ARG A 215 23.63 18.01 4.85
C ARG A 215 25.12 18.11 4.54
N ARG A 216 25.98 17.42 5.29
CA ARG A 216 27.44 17.39 5.02
C ARG A 216 27.76 16.74 3.67
N VAL A 217 27.09 15.63 3.35
CA VAL A 217 27.24 14.98 2.03
C VAL A 217 26.76 15.91 0.92
N LYS A 218 25.59 16.55 1.09
CA LYS A 218 25.06 17.52 0.13
C LYS A 218 26.03 18.67 -0.13
N ALA A 219 26.59 19.27 0.92
CA ALA A 219 27.54 20.38 0.80
C ALA A 219 28.86 19.98 0.13
N ALA A 220 29.33 18.74 0.34
CA ALA A 220 30.55 18.24 -0.30
C ALA A 220 30.38 18.02 -1.82
N LEU A 221 29.19 17.57 -2.24
CA LEU A 221 28.90 17.24 -3.65
C LEU A 221 28.29 18.41 -4.44
N ASP A 222 27.59 19.32 -3.76
CA ASP A 222 26.95 20.50 -4.36
C ASP A 222 27.25 21.76 -3.53
N PRO A 223 28.49 22.27 -3.59
CA PRO A 223 28.92 23.40 -2.76
C PRO A 223 28.22 24.72 -3.08
N THR A 224 27.62 24.87 -4.27
CA THR A 224 26.86 26.06 -4.66
C THR A 224 25.36 25.92 -4.40
N GLY A 225 24.89 24.71 -4.04
CA GLY A 225 23.51 24.45 -3.66
C GLY A 225 22.51 24.46 -4.82
N TYR A 226 22.94 24.43 -6.09
CA TYR A 226 22.03 24.59 -7.24
C TYR A 226 21.26 23.31 -7.59
N LEU A 227 21.75 22.14 -7.17
CA LEU A 227 21.11 20.86 -7.48
C LEU A 227 19.89 20.65 -6.57
N ASN A 228 18.69 20.94 -7.09
CA ASN A 228 17.42 20.71 -6.38
C ASN A 228 17.33 21.41 -5.01
N ALA A 229 17.71 22.69 -4.97
CA ALA A 229 17.80 23.51 -3.75
C ALA A 229 16.54 23.47 -2.86
N ALA A 230 15.34 23.50 -3.44
CA ALA A 230 14.08 23.59 -2.69
C ALA A 230 13.46 22.24 -2.29
N VAL A 231 14.18 21.12 -2.44
CA VAL A 231 13.59 19.78 -2.30
C VAL A 231 13.69 19.24 -0.88
N LEU A 232 14.90 18.96 -0.38
CA LEU A 232 15.06 18.22 0.89
C LEU A 232 15.53 19.08 2.06
N PHE A 233 16.42 20.03 1.81
CA PHE A 233 16.97 20.94 2.81
C PHE A 233 16.74 22.37 2.33
N ASP A 234 16.37 23.25 3.26
CA ASP A 234 16.46 24.70 3.04
C ASP A 234 17.93 25.17 3.09
#